data_AF-A0A950D4P3-F1
#
_entry.id   AF-A0A950D4P3-F1
#
_cell.length_a   1.000
_cell.length_b   1.000
_cell.length_c   1.000
_cell.angle_alpha   90.00
_cell.angle_beta   90.00
_cell.angle_gamma   90.00
#
_symmetry.space_group_name_H-M   'P 1'
#
loop_
_entity.id
_entity.type
_entity.pdbx_description
1 polymer ?
#
loop_
_entity_poly.entity_id
_entity_poly.type
_entity_poly.pdbx_seq_one_letter_code
_entity_poly.pdbx_strand_id
1 'polypeptide(L)'
;MSTMAARRWARRRGPEVLLAVLAGVVFLGFLGALDLWGKREQRASAEALDTVENRHWLVAQIQGRPRLEKPPLPRWTIATLILLTGHRDEWVV
;
A
#
# COMPACT_ATOMS: atom_id res chain seq x y z
N MET A 1 -12.32 -30.76 -23.46
CA MET A 1 -11.34 -29.65 -23.34
C MET A 1 -11.03 -29.38 -21.87
N SER A 2 -9.88 -29.66 -21.27
CA SER A 2 -8.82 -30.65 -21.46
C SER A 2 -7.91 -30.41 -20.24
N THR A 3 -8.06 -31.20 -19.16
CA THR A 3 -7.19 -31.12 -17.96
C THR A 3 -5.70 -31.19 -18.32
N MET A 4 -5.35 -31.89 -19.41
CA MET A 4 -4.01 -31.91 -19.97
C MET A 4 -3.54 -30.61 -20.64
N ALA A 5 -4.46 -29.78 -21.14
CA ALA A 5 -4.14 -28.46 -21.70
C ALA A 5 -3.85 -27.46 -20.56
N ALA A 6 -4.70 -27.47 -19.52
CA ALA A 6 -4.48 -26.68 -18.30
C ALA A 6 -3.15 -27.05 -17.61
N ARG A 7 -2.83 -28.35 -17.51
CA ARG A 7 -1.59 -28.84 -16.89
C ARG A 7 -0.33 -28.57 -17.73
N ARG A 8 -0.43 -28.42 -19.05
CA ARG A 8 0.66 -27.96 -19.94
C ARG A 8 0.83 -26.45 -19.88
N TRP A 9 -0.26 -25.70 -19.83
CA TRP A 9 -0.25 -24.24 -19.66
C TRP A 9 0.35 -23.85 -18.31
N ALA A 10 -0.07 -24.50 -17.21
CA ALA A 10 0.49 -24.29 -15.88
C ALA A 10 1.97 -24.70 -15.79
N ARG A 11 2.41 -25.73 -16.52
CA ARG A 11 3.85 -26.08 -16.60
C ARG A 11 4.67 -25.08 -17.40
N ARG A 12 4.09 -24.50 -18.46
CA ARG A 12 4.72 -23.44 -19.26
C ARG A 12 4.81 -22.11 -18.52
N ARG A 13 3.78 -21.79 -17.73
CA ARG A 13 3.70 -20.57 -16.89
C ARG A 13 4.27 -20.77 -15.49
N GLY A 14 4.71 -21.98 -15.16
CA GLY A 14 5.18 -22.36 -13.83
C GLY A 14 6.34 -21.49 -13.34
N PRO A 15 7.38 -21.26 -14.17
CA PRO A 15 8.45 -20.33 -13.83
C PRO A 15 7.95 -18.91 -13.59
N GLU A 16 7.04 -18.38 -14.41
CA GLU A 16 6.51 -17.02 -14.25
C GLU A 16 5.65 -16.88 -13.00
N VAL A 17 4.83 -17.88 -12.68
CA VAL A 17 4.05 -17.91 -11.44
C VAL A 17 4.98 -17.99 -10.24
N LEU A 18 6.01 -18.85 -10.28
CA LEU A 18 6.99 -18.95 -9.21
C LEU A 18 7.72 -17.61 -9.01
N LEU A 19 8.17 -16.97 -10.09
CA LEU A 19 8.80 -15.65 -10.03
C LEU A 19 7.85 -14.59 -9.47
N ALA A 20 6.58 -14.57 -9.90
CA ALA A 20 5.58 -13.63 -9.38
C ALA A 20 5.32 -13.84 -7.89
N VAL A 21 5.23 -15.10 -7.43
CA VAL A 21 5.06 -15.44 -6.01
C VAL A 21 6.29 -15.02 -5.21
N LEU A 22 7.49 -15.36 -5.67
CA LEU A 22 8.74 -14.95 -5.01
C LEU A 22 8.87 -13.43 -4.93
N ALA A 23 8.58 -12.73 -6.02
CA ALA A 23 8.57 -11.26 -6.05
C ALA A 23 7.55 -10.69 -5.07
N GLY A 24 6.34 -11.25 -5.01
CA GLY A 24 5.31 -10.83 -4.07
C GLY A 24 5.72 -11.04 -2.61
N VAL A 25 6.29 -12.20 -2.29
CA VAL A 25 6.77 -12.53 -0.93
C VAL A 25 7.90 -11.59 -0.50
N VAL A 26 8.88 -11.35 -1.38
CA VAL A 26 9.98 -10.42 -1.08
C VAL A 26 9.48 -8.99 -0.96
N PHE A 27 8.65 -8.54 -1.89
CA PHE A 27 8.13 -7.17 -1.88
C PHE A 27 7.29 -6.90 -0.62
N LEU A 28 6.30 -7.75 -0.32
CA LEU A 28 5.42 -7.56 0.83
C LEU A 28 6.12 -7.82 2.15
N GLY A 29 7.05 -8.78 2.20
CA GLY A 29 7.79 -9.13 3.42
C GLY A 29 8.79 -8.06 3.87
N PHE A 30 9.26 -7.21 2.94
CA PHE A 30 10.22 -6.14 3.24
C PHE A 30 9.64 -4.72 3.09
N LEU A 31 8.34 -4.59 2.81
CA LEU A 31 7.71 -3.29 2.54
C LEU A 31 7.87 -2.28 3.68
N GLY A 32 7.80 -2.75 4.94
CA GLY A 32 7.99 -1.94 6.15
C GLY A 32 9.34 -2.18 6.85
N ALA A 33 10.36 -2.68 6.15
CA ALA A 33 11.65 -3.00 6.78
C ALA A 33 12.51 -1.77 7.12
N LEU A 34 12.12 -0.58 6.62
CA LEU A 34 12.82 0.69 6.82
C LEU A 34 11.85 1.71 7.41
N ASP A 35 12.36 2.53 8.34
CA ASP A 35 11.61 3.64 8.92
C ASP A 35 11.28 4.72 7.87
N LEU A 36 10.20 5.48 8.10
CA LEU A 36 9.83 6.64 7.27
C LEU A 36 10.87 7.76 7.41
N TRP A 37 11.90 7.75 6.58
CA TRP A 37 12.94 8.78 6.57
C TRP A 37 12.62 9.90 5.58
N GLY A 38 11.92 9.58 4.49
CA GLY A 38 11.63 10.53 3.43
C GLY A 38 10.61 11.58 3.86
N LYS A 39 10.91 12.87 3.62
CA LYS A 39 9.94 13.97 3.78
C LYS A 39 8.60 13.70 3.06
N ARG A 40 8.62 12.92 1.97
CA ARG A 40 7.42 12.53 1.23
C ARG A 40 6.60 11.47 1.97
N GLU A 41 7.27 10.45 2.50
CA GLU A 41 6.67 9.33 3.24
C GLU A 41 6.07 9.83 4.56
N GLN A 42 6.82 10.63 5.32
CA GLN A 42 6.35 11.24 6.56
C GLN A 42 5.13 12.15 6.37
N ARG A 43 5.05 12.86 5.23
CA ARG A 43 3.86 13.68 4.92
C ARG A 43 2.68 12.82 4.51
N ALA A 44 2.91 11.76 3.73
CA ALA A 44 1.86 10.83 3.32
C ALA A 44 1.24 10.12 4.53
N SER A 45 2.08 9.66 5.47
CA SER A 45 1.63 9.05 6.72
C SER A 45 0.85 10.05 7.58
N ALA A 46 1.37 11.28 7.76
CA ALA A 46 0.69 12.31 8.53
C ALA A 46 -0.69 12.69 7.94
N GLU A 47 -0.81 12.81 6.63
CA GLU A 47 -2.09 13.10 5.95
C GLU A 47 -3.08 11.95 6.07
N ALA A 48 -2.62 10.71 6.01
CA ALA A 48 -3.46 9.53 6.19
C ALA A 48 -3.94 9.41 7.64
N LEU A 49 -3.06 9.64 8.62
CA LEU A 49 -3.41 9.65 10.04
C LEU A 49 -4.43 10.74 10.35
N ASP A 50 -4.23 11.97 9.87
CA ASP A 50 -5.22 13.04 10.01
C ASP A 50 -6.57 12.68 9.37
N THR A 51 -6.54 12.02 8.20
CA THR A 51 -7.76 11.55 7.53
C THR A 51 -8.54 10.57 8.39
N VAL A 52 -7.86 9.61 9.03
CA VAL A 52 -8.47 8.58 9.86
C VAL A 52 -8.92 9.13 11.22
N GLU A 53 -8.06 9.91 11.88
CA GLU A 53 -8.28 10.38 13.26
C GLU A 53 -9.27 11.55 13.32
N ASN A 54 -9.14 12.52 12.41
CA ASN A 54 -9.95 13.74 12.40
C ASN A 54 -11.09 13.70 11.37
N ARG A 55 -11.25 12.58 10.65
CA ARG A 55 -12.24 12.38 9.57
C ARG A 55 -12.12 13.41 8.44
N HIS A 56 -10.92 13.92 8.21
CA HIS A 56 -10.60 14.89 7.15
C HIS A 56 -10.46 14.22 5.76
N TRP A 57 -11.54 13.56 5.31
CA TRP A 57 -11.57 12.85 4.03
C TRP A 57 -11.51 13.78 2.82
N LEU A 58 -11.86 15.05 2.93
CA LEU A 58 -11.77 15.98 1.79
C LEU A 58 -10.47 16.79 1.79
N VAL A 59 -10.15 17.44 2.91
CA VAL A 59 -8.97 18.31 3.05
C VAL A 59 -8.18 17.88 4.27
N ALA A 60 -7.07 17.18 4.05
CA ALA A 60 -6.18 16.78 5.13
C ALA A 60 -5.42 17.99 5.69
N GLN A 61 -5.07 17.91 6.96
CA GLN A 61 -4.32 18.91 7.70
C GLN A 61 -3.04 18.31 8.25
N ILE A 62 -1.95 19.08 8.16
CA ILE A 62 -0.70 18.77 8.87
C ILE A 62 -0.42 19.96 9.80
N GLN A 63 -0.28 19.69 11.10
CA GLN A 63 -0.01 20.72 12.12
C GLN A 63 -1.05 21.87 12.06
N GLY A 64 -2.32 21.53 11.85
CA GLY A 64 -3.42 22.50 11.76
C GLY A 64 -3.46 23.33 10.46
N ARG A 65 -2.63 23.03 9.46
CA ARG A 65 -2.63 23.70 8.16
C ARG A 65 -3.28 22.80 7.09
N PRO A 66 -4.31 23.28 6.37
CA PRO A 66 -4.90 22.51 5.28
C PRO A 66 -3.92 22.34 4.13
N ARG A 67 -3.84 21.14 3.57
CA ARG A 67 -2.95 20.82 2.46
C ARG A 67 -3.76 20.44 1.22
N LEU A 68 -3.68 21.29 0.20
CA LEU A 68 -4.39 21.13 -1.08
C LEU A 68 -3.46 20.83 -2.26
N GLU A 69 -2.17 20.59 -1.99
CA GLU A 69 -1.13 20.42 -3.01
C GLU A 69 -1.25 19.09 -3.80
N LYS A 70 -1.81 18.05 -3.18
CA LYS A 70 -1.89 16.70 -3.75
C LYS A 70 -3.35 16.22 -3.84
N PRO A 71 -3.70 15.46 -4.89
CA PRO A 71 -5.00 14.81 -4.95
C PRO A 71 -5.17 13.82 -3.78
N PRO A 72 -6.41 13.54 -3.35
CA PRO A 72 -6.65 12.79 -2.13
C PRO A 72 -6.51 11.27 -2.30
N LEU A 73 -6.46 10.76 -3.54
CA LEU A 73 -6.41 9.32 -3.82
C LEU A 73 -5.30 8.58 -3.06
N PRO A 74 -4.02 9.03 -3.08
CA PRO A 74 -2.96 8.30 -2.37
C PRO A 74 -3.22 8.21 -0.86
N ARG A 75 -3.64 9.33 -0.23
CA ARG A 75 -3.94 9.32 1.20
C ARG A 75 -5.21 8.53 1.53
N TRP A 76 -6.20 8.48 0.64
CA TRP A 76 -7.38 7.64 0.83
C TRP A 76 -7.03 6.16 0.81
N THR A 77 -6.13 5.74 -0.07
CA THR A 77 -5.66 4.35 -0.12
C THR A 77 -5.00 3.97 1.20
N ILE A 78 -4.06 4.78 1.69
CA ILE A 78 -3.37 4.54 2.97
C ILE A 78 -4.36 4.57 4.13
N ALA A 79 -5.23 5.59 4.20
CA ALA A 79 -6.26 5.70 5.24
C ALA A 79 -7.21 4.50 5.25
N THR A 80 -7.59 3.98 4.08
CA THR A 80 -8.44 2.79 3.97
C THR A 80 -7.70 1.53 4.43
N LEU A 81 -6.41 1.38 4.09
CA LEU A 81 -5.59 0.28 4.60
C LEU A 81 -5.48 0.34 6.13
N ILE A 82 -5.21 1.51 6.70
CA ILE A 82 -5.19 1.71 8.16
C ILE A 82 -6.53 1.29 8.78
N LEU A 83 -7.67 1.65 8.18
CA LEU A 83 -8.98 1.26 8.69
C LEU A 83 -9.24 -0.25 8.59
N LEU A 84 -8.75 -0.92 7.54
CA LEU A 84 -8.99 -2.34 7.30
C LEU A 84 -8.05 -3.25 8.12
N THR A 85 -6.78 -2.86 8.28
CA THR A 85 -5.76 -3.69 8.96
C THR A 85 -5.51 -3.25 10.40
N GLY A 86 -5.88 -2.02 10.77
CA GLY A 86 -5.54 -1.41 12.05
C GLY A 86 -4.05 -1.05 12.19
N HIS A 87 -3.23 -1.34 11.19
CA HIS A 87 -1.79 -1.07 11.22
C HIS A 87 -1.52 0.40 10.88
N ARG A 88 -0.52 0.98 11.54
CA ARG A 88 -0.12 2.40 11.40
C ARG A 88 1.40 2.55 11.23
N ASP A 89 2.06 1.46 10.88
CA ASP A 89 3.49 1.35 10.68
C ASP A 89 3.85 1.64 9.21
N GLU A 90 5.13 1.47 8.89
CA GLU A 90 5.70 1.74 7.57
C GLU A 90 5.12 0.85 6.48
N TRP A 91 4.55 -0.30 6.84
CA TRP A 91 4.02 -1.26 5.88
C TRP A 91 2.78 -0.73 5.13
N VAL A 92 2.02 0.20 5.72
CA VAL A 92 0.81 0.76 5.10
C VAL A 92 1.04 2.03 4.26
N VAL A 93 2.24 2.63 4.31
CA VAL A 93 2.57 3.95 3.71
C VAL A 93 3.33 3.81 2.40
#